data_AF-A0A0A9G3R3-F1
#
_entry.id   AF-A0A0A9G3R3-F1
#
_cell.length_a   1.000
_cell.length_b   1.000
_cell.length_c   1.000
_cell.angle_alpha   90.00
_cell.angle_beta   90.00
_cell.angle_gamma   90.00
#
_symmetry.space_group_name_H-M   'P 1'
#
loop_
_entity.id
_entity.type
_entity.pdbx_description
1 polymer ?
#
loop_
_entity_poly.entity_id
_entity_poly.type
_entity_poly.pdbx_seq_one_letter_code
_entity_poly.pdbx_strand_id
1 'polypeptide(L)'
;MAAAALVEGKRLAVAREHGIVDDPDATVPMSLWWIVPQYVLIGVADVFTIVGLQEFFYDQVPDSLRSLGLALYLSILGIGSFLSGLLVSVIDGMTRRGGGEGWFSNNLNRAHLDYFYWLLAALSAVELVVFLHYAGQYVYKKKDNEPDVY
;
A
#
# COMPACT_ATOMS: atom_id res chain seq x y z
N MET A 1 -0.58 -1.02 -5.94
CA MET A 1 -0.81 -2.48 -5.80
C MET A 1 -1.27 -3.15 -7.09
N ALA A 2 -2.18 -2.57 -7.89
CA ALA A 2 -2.60 -3.17 -9.17
C ALA A 2 -1.43 -3.50 -10.14
N ALA A 3 -0.44 -2.61 -10.28
CA ALA A 3 0.76 -2.88 -11.09
C ALA A 3 1.52 -4.13 -10.59
N ALA A 4 1.64 -4.30 -9.28
CA ALA A 4 2.29 -5.48 -8.68
C ALA A 4 1.50 -6.76 -8.94
N ALA A 5 0.16 -6.70 -8.88
CA ALA A 5 -0.70 -7.83 -9.21
C ALA A 5 -0.51 -8.28 -10.66
N LEU A 6 -0.39 -7.34 -11.61
CA LEU A 6 -0.15 -7.64 -13.02
C LEU A 6 1.24 -8.24 -13.26
N VAL A 7 2.27 -7.70 -12.60
CA VAL A 7 3.65 -8.21 -12.70
C VAL A 7 3.73 -9.63 -12.14
N GLU A 8 3.10 -9.88 -11.00
CA GLU A 8 3.08 -11.20 -10.37
C GLU A 8 2.29 -12.21 -11.20
N GLY A 9 1.13 -11.84 -11.72
CA GLY A 9 0.37 -12.68 -12.65
C GLY A 9 1.19 -13.07 -13.89
N LYS A 10 1.99 -12.14 -14.42
CA LYS A 10 2.93 -12.43 -15.51
C LYS A 10 4.04 -13.38 -15.08
N ARG A 11 4.64 -13.19 -13.89
CA ARG A 11 5.68 -14.07 -13.36
C ARG A 11 5.18 -15.50 -13.21
N LEU A 12 3.98 -15.68 -12.66
CA LEU A 12 3.33 -16.99 -12.52
C LEU A 12 3.03 -17.64 -13.88
N ALA A 13 2.61 -16.87 -14.89
CA ALA A 13 2.41 -17.38 -16.24
C ALA A 13 3.72 -17.90 -16.85
N VAL A 14 4.82 -17.15 -16.74
CA VAL A 14 6.14 -17.57 -17.23
C VAL A 14 6.63 -18.83 -16.51
N ALA A 15 6.43 -18.94 -15.20
CA ALA A 15 6.79 -20.13 -14.43
C ALA A 15 6.03 -21.38 -14.90
N ARG A 16 4.74 -21.23 -15.24
CA ARG A 16 3.91 -22.32 -15.81
C ARG A 16 4.36 -22.73 -17.20
N GLU A 17 4.65 -21.76 -18.07
CA GLU A 17 5.12 -22.02 -19.44
C GLU A 17 6.44 -22.78 -19.48
N HIS A 18 7.33 -22.54 -18.50
CA HIS A 18 8.62 -23.21 -18.40
C HIS A 18 8.58 -24.50 -17.55
N GLY A 19 7.40 -24.88 -17.02
CA GLY A 19 7.24 -26.11 -16.23
C GLY A 19 7.97 -26.09 -14.87
N ILE A 20 8.32 -24.92 -14.35
CA ILE A 20 9.10 -24.74 -13.10
C ILE A 20 8.22 -24.44 -11.87
N VAL A 21 6.92 -24.75 -11.96
CA VAL A 21 5.93 -24.45 -10.90
C VAL A 21 6.23 -25.20 -9.61
N ASP A 22 6.73 -26.43 -9.71
CA ASP A 22 7.03 -27.30 -8.57
C ASP A 22 8.43 -27.10 -7.99
N ASP A 23 9.28 -26.34 -8.68
CA ASP A 23 10.64 -26.05 -8.25
C ASP A 23 10.69 -24.69 -7.54
N PRO A 24 10.82 -24.65 -6.20
CA PRO A 24 10.87 -23.39 -5.45
C PRO A 24 12.18 -22.61 -5.67
N ASP A 25 13.25 -23.27 -6.08
CA ASP A 25 14.57 -22.67 -6.29
C ASP A 25 14.81 -22.27 -7.76
N ALA A 26 13.90 -22.68 -8.66
CA ALA A 26 13.97 -22.32 -10.08
C ALA A 26 13.81 -20.81 -10.28
N THR A 27 14.78 -20.23 -10.99
CA THR A 27 14.71 -18.83 -11.41
C THR A 27 13.72 -18.68 -12.56
N VAL A 28 12.67 -17.88 -12.35
CA VAL A 28 11.73 -17.55 -13.42
C VAL A 28 12.45 -16.69 -14.47
N PRO A 29 12.46 -17.10 -15.76
CA PRO A 29 13.15 -16.37 -16.83
C PRO A 29 12.38 -15.11 -17.22
N MET A 30 12.38 -14.13 -16.32
CA MET A 30 11.70 -12.85 -16.46
C MET A 30 12.67 -11.71 -16.13
N SER A 31 12.61 -10.64 -16.93
CA SER A 31 13.47 -9.49 -16.71
C SER A 31 13.13 -8.76 -15.39
N LEU A 32 14.16 -8.36 -14.65
CA LEU A 32 14.00 -7.57 -13.42
C LEU A 32 13.32 -6.21 -13.67
N TRP A 33 13.39 -5.69 -14.91
CA TRP A 33 12.79 -4.40 -15.29
C TRP A 33 11.28 -4.31 -15.04
N TRP A 34 10.57 -5.44 -14.98
CA TRP A 34 9.14 -5.47 -14.66
C TRP A 34 8.82 -4.98 -13.24
N ILE A 35 9.80 -4.97 -12.34
CA ILE A 35 9.64 -4.46 -10.98
C ILE A 35 9.72 -2.93 -10.93
N VAL A 36 10.35 -2.28 -11.91
CA VAL A 36 10.60 -0.83 -11.87
C VAL A 36 9.30 -0.01 -11.81
N PRO A 37 8.27 -0.26 -12.63
CA PRO A 37 7.05 0.56 -12.63
C PRO A 37 6.35 0.63 -11.27
N GLN A 38 6.23 -0.51 -10.57
CA GLN A 38 5.58 -0.54 -9.26
C GLN A 38 6.37 0.23 -8.19
N TYR A 39 7.71 0.16 -8.20
CA TYR A 39 8.54 0.88 -7.23
C TYR A 39 8.58 2.38 -7.50
N VAL A 40 8.58 2.80 -8.76
CA VAL A 40 8.47 4.22 -9.13
C VAL A 40 7.13 4.78 -8.64
N LEU A 41 6.02 4.08 -8.88
CA LEU A 41 4.70 4.51 -8.43
C LEU A 41 4.60 4.60 -6.91
N ILE A 42 5.16 3.62 -6.18
CA ILE A 42 5.22 3.65 -4.71
C ILE A 42 6.05 4.83 -4.24
N GLY A 43 7.24 5.05 -4.81
CA GLY A 43 8.11 6.17 -4.41
C GLY A 43 7.45 7.53 -4.63
N VAL A 44 6.79 7.72 -5.78
CA VAL A 44 6.02 8.94 -6.06
C VAL A 44 4.90 9.12 -5.04
N ALA A 45 4.11 8.07 -4.79
CA ALA A 45 3.01 8.12 -3.82
C ALA A 45 3.50 8.43 -2.40
N ASP A 46 4.61 7.85 -1.97
CA ASP A 46 5.18 8.02 -0.63
C ASP A 46 5.64 9.47 -0.41
N VAL A 47 6.35 10.05 -1.38
CA VAL A 47 6.78 11.46 -1.32
C VAL A 47 5.58 12.40 -1.22
N PHE A 48 4.57 12.24 -2.08
CA PHE A 48 3.39 13.11 -2.04
C PHE A 48 2.59 12.94 -0.75
N THR A 49 2.47 11.72 -0.23
CA THR A 49 1.72 11.45 0.99
C THR A 49 2.42 12.05 2.20
N ILE A 50 3.73 11.81 2.36
CA ILE A 50 4.48 12.32 3.51
C ILE A 50 4.59 13.84 3.47
N VAL A 51 5.01 14.41 2.34
CA VAL A 51 5.19 15.87 2.21
C VAL A 51 3.84 16.58 2.31
N GLY A 52 2.82 16.10 1.59
CA GLY A 52 1.49 16.69 1.64
C GLY A 52 0.85 16.63 3.03
N LEU A 53 1.05 15.52 3.75
CA LEU A 53 0.59 15.40 5.13
C LEU A 53 1.33 16.38 6.04
N GLN A 54 2.66 16.48 5.92
CA GLN A 54 3.47 17.41 6.72
C GLN A 54 3.05 18.87 6.50
N GLU A 55 2.91 19.31 5.25
CA GLU A 55 2.46 20.67 4.92
C GLU A 55 1.05 20.94 5.45
N PHE A 56 0.12 20.00 5.27
CA PHE A 56 -1.23 20.12 5.80
C PHE A 56 -1.24 20.26 7.32
N PHE A 57 -0.48 19.42 8.03
CA PHE A 57 -0.37 19.52 9.49
C PHE A 57 0.25 20.85 9.93
N TYR A 58 1.28 21.32 9.22
CA TYR A 58 1.93 22.59 9.51
C TYR A 58 0.94 23.77 9.38
N ASP A 59 0.14 23.79 8.32
CA ASP A 59 -0.78 24.89 8.05
C ASP A 59 -2.09 24.82 8.87
N GLN A 60 -2.59 23.62 9.17
CA GLN A 60 -3.93 23.46 9.76
C GLN A 60 -3.91 23.23 11.28
N VAL A 61 -2.87 22.59 11.82
CA VAL A 61 -2.82 22.25 13.25
C VAL A 61 -2.25 23.41 14.07
N PRO A 62 -2.93 23.82 15.17
CA PRO A 62 -2.42 24.83 16.09
C PRO A 62 -1.04 24.46 16.62
N ASP A 63 -0.16 25.45 16.83
CA ASP A 63 1.21 25.23 17.32
C ASP A 63 1.26 24.42 18.63
N SER A 64 0.28 24.60 19.51
CA SER A 64 0.16 23.88 20.79
C SER A 64 -0.13 22.38 20.65
N LEU A 65 -0.58 21.92 19.47
CA LEU A 65 -0.94 20.53 19.20
C LEU A 65 0.05 19.81 18.27
N ARG A 66 1.18 20.44 17.92
CA ARG A 66 2.16 19.86 16.99
C ARG A 66 2.74 18.53 17.47
N SER A 67 3.02 18.39 18.77
CA SER A 67 3.50 17.13 19.37
C SER A 67 2.44 16.03 19.34
N LEU A 68 1.17 16.38 19.54
CA LEU A 68 0.04 15.46 19.42
C LEU A 68 -0.13 14.98 17.98
N GLY A 69 0.02 15.87 17.00
CA GLY A 69 0.01 15.51 15.58
C GLY A 69 1.10 14.50 15.21
N LEU A 70 2.32 14.68 15.70
CA LEU A 70 3.41 13.72 15.50
C LEU A 70 3.12 12.36 16.17
N ALA A 71 2.57 12.38 17.39
CA ALA A 71 2.18 11.15 18.08
C ALA A 71 1.07 10.40 17.31
N LEU A 72 0.08 11.10 16.78
CA LEU A 72 -0.96 10.51 15.92
C LEU A 72 -0.37 9.93 14.63
N TYR A 73 0.55 10.65 13.97
CA TYR A 73 1.25 10.15 12.78
C TYR A 73 2.00 8.83 13.07
N LEU A 74 2.81 8.80 14.13
CA LEU A 74 3.52 7.58 14.53
C LEU A 74 2.55 6.45 14.91
N SER A 75 1.41 6.78 15.53
CA SER A 75 0.36 5.81 15.86
C SER A 75 -0.26 5.21 14.60
N ILE A 76 -0.48 6.01 13.55
CA ILE A 76 -1.00 5.52 12.26
C ILE A 76 -0.03 4.47 11.67
N LEU A 77 1.28 4.72 11.69
CA LEU A 77 2.27 3.75 11.21
C LEU A 77 2.25 2.44 12.02
N GLY A 78 2.17 2.55 13.35
CA GLY A 78 2.09 1.40 14.24
C GLY A 78 0.81 0.57 14.03
N ILE A 79 -0.34 1.25 13.99
CA ILE A 79 -1.64 0.62 13.71
C ILE A 79 -1.63 -0.04 12.34
N GLY A 80 -1.12 0.64 11.31
CA GLY A 80 -0.98 0.08 9.96
C GLY A 80 -0.14 -1.20 9.93
N SER A 81 0.93 -1.25 10.71
CA SER A 81 1.77 -2.46 10.84
C SER A 81 1.01 -3.62 11.48
N PHE A 82 0.24 -3.36 12.54
CA PHE A 82 -0.61 -4.39 13.16
C PHE A 82 -1.73 -4.86 12.22
N LEU A 83 -2.39 -3.93 11.52
CA LEU A 83 -3.43 -4.26 10.54
C LEU A 83 -2.87 -5.10 9.38
N SER A 84 -1.66 -4.79 8.91
CA SER A 84 -0.99 -5.57 7.87
C SER A 84 -0.75 -7.01 8.32
N GLY A 85 -0.19 -7.21 9.51
CA GLY A 85 0.01 -8.55 10.08
C GLY A 85 -1.30 -9.31 10.31
N LEU A 86 -2.33 -8.62 10.82
CA LEU A 86 -3.66 -9.20 11.01
C LEU A 86 -4.28 -9.62 9.68
N LEU A 87 -4.19 -8.77 8.65
CA LEU A 87 -4.73 -9.05 7.33
C LEU A 87 -4.06 -10.28 6.72
N VAL A 88 -2.73 -10.36 6.76
CA VAL A 88 -1.99 -11.54 6.27
C VAL A 88 -2.41 -12.79 7.04
N SER A 89 -2.47 -12.74 8.37
CA SER A 89 -2.85 -13.87 9.21
C SER A 89 -4.27 -14.38 8.91
N VAL A 90 -5.23 -13.46 8.77
CA VAL A 90 -6.62 -13.79 8.43
C VAL A 90 -6.73 -14.41 7.04
N ILE A 91 -6.06 -13.83 6.04
CA ILE A 91 -6.07 -14.34 4.66
C ILE A 91 -5.38 -15.70 4.58
N ASP A 92 -4.23 -15.89 5.25
CA ASP A 92 -3.53 -17.17 5.28
C ASP A 92 -4.41 -18.25 5.94
N GLY A 93 -5.03 -17.94 7.09
CA GLY A 93 -5.95 -18.85 7.76
C GLY A 93 -7.19 -19.21 6.93
N MET A 94 -7.76 -18.26 6.18
CA MET A 94 -8.90 -18.53 5.31
C MET A 94 -8.54 -19.33 4.05
N THR A 95 -7.39 -19.01 3.43
CA THR A 95 -6.99 -19.62 2.15
C THR A 95 -6.46 -21.05 2.33
N ARG A 96 -5.81 -21.35 3.46
CA ARG A 96 -5.33 -22.70 3.79
C ARG A 96 -6.43 -23.66 4.25
N ARG A 97 -7.58 -23.14 4.71
CA ARG A 97 -8.69 -23.96 5.23
C ARG A 97 -9.31 -24.92 4.21
N GLY A 98 -9.07 -24.71 2.92
CA GLY A 98 -9.57 -25.56 1.83
C GLY A 98 -8.68 -26.76 1.44
N GLY A 99 -7.56 -26.98 2.13
CA GLY A 99 -6.62 -28.08 1.81
C GLY A 99 -5.76 -27.86 0.56
N GLY A 100 -5.93 -26.72 -0.13
CA GLY A 100 -5.04 -26.26 -1.21
C GLY A 100 -3.88 -25.41 -0.70
N GLU A 101 -2.96 -25.08 -1.61
CA GLU A 101 -1.88 -24.13 -1.32
C GLU A 101 -2.48 -22.73 -1.14
N GLY A 102 -2.30 -22.15 0.06
CA GLY A 102 -2.77 -20.80 0.37
C GLY A 102 -2.07 -19.73 -0.46
N TRP A 103 -2.54 -18.48 -0.36
CA TRP A 103 -1.96 -17.36 -1.13
C TRP A 103 -0.47 -17.15 -0.83
N PHE A 104 -0.02 -17.54 0.37
CA PHE A 104 1.35 -17.42 0.87
C PHE A 104 2.06 -18.78 0.95
N SER A 105 2.08 -19.53 -0.16
CA SER A 105 2.83 -20.79 -0.23
C SER A 105 4.35 -20.56 -0.05
N ASN A 106 5.03 -21.51 0.60
CA ASN A 106 6.50 -21.50 0.70
C ASN A 106 7.17 -21.64 -0.68
N ASN A 107 6.48 -22.29 -1.63
CA ASN A 107 6.88 -22.26 -3.03
C ASN A 107 6.22 -21.05 -3.69
N LEU A 108 7.01 -20.01 -3.96
CA LEU A 108 6.55 -18.76 -4.58
C LEU A 108 5.95 -18.99 -5.98
N ASN A 109 6.40 -20.01 -6.71
CA ASN A 109 5.86 -20.35 -8.04
C ASN A 109 4.46 -20.97 -7.98
N ARG A 110 4.05 -21.43 -6.78
CA ARG A 110 2.71 -21.90 -6.45
C ARG A 110 1.89 -20.92 -5.61
N ALA A 111 2.56 -19.93 -5.01
CA ALA A 111 1.89 -18.86 -4.27
C ALA A 111 1.03 -18.00 -5.21
N HIS A 112 -0.01 -17.42 -4.64
CA HIS A 112 -0.95 -16.55 -5.34
C HIS A 112 -0.92 -15.15 -4.73
N LEU A 113 0.26 -14.54 -4.75
CA LEU A 113 0.47 -13.17 -4.26
C LEU A 113 -0.26 -12.13 -5.13
N ASP A 114 -0.55 -12.47 -6.38
CA ASP A 114 -1.38 -11.66 -7.27
C ASP A 114 -2.76 -11.39 -6.69
N TYR A 115 -3.41 -12.37 -6.07
CA TYR A 115 -4.69 -12.19 -5.38
C TYR A 115 -4.58 -11.26 -4.18
N PHE A 116 -3.50 -11.39 -3.39
CA PHE A 116 -3.25 -10.48 -2.27
C PHE A 116 -3.03 -9.03 -2.75
N TYR A 117 -2.28 -8.84 -3.84
CA TYR A 117 -2.08 -7.52 -4.41
C TYR A 117 -3.36 -6.92 -5.02
N TRP A 118 -4.24 -7.72 -5.60
CA TRP A 118 -5.57 -7.25 -6.03
C TRP A 118 -6.46 -6.86 -4.86
N LEU A 119 -6.45 -7.62 -3.76
CA LEU A 119 -7.16 -7.28 -2.53
C LEU A 119 -6.67 -5.93 -1.99
N LEU A 120 -5.35 -5.73 -1.90
CA LEU A 120 -4.78 -4.45 -1.48
C LEU A 120 -5.12 -3.32 -2.45
N ALA A 121 -5.16 -3.58 -3.77
CA ALA A 121 -5.56 -2.57 -4.74
C ALA A 121 -7.01 -2.12 -4.55
N ALA A 122 -7.93 -3.06 -4.26
CA ALA A 122 -9.32 -2.75 -3.95
C ALA A 122 -9.42 -1.95 -2.64
N LEU A 123 -8.70 -2.36 -1.59
CA LEU A 123 -8.68 -1.65 -0.32
C LEU A 123 -8.15 -0.22 -0.46
N SER A 124 -7.05 -0.02 -1.19
CA SER A 124 -6.51 1.32 -1.49
C SER A 124 -7.48 2.18 -2.31
N ALA A 125 -8.25 1.57 -3.22
CA ALA A 125 -9.27 2.31 -3.97
C ALA A 125 -10.41 2.79 -3.06
N VAL A 126 -10.86 1.94 -2.13
CA VAL A 126 -11.85 2.32 -1.11
C VAL A 126 -11.30 3.43 -0.21
N GLU A 127 -10.06 3.31 0.26
CA GLU A 127 -9.38 4.33 1.05
C GLU A 127 -9.32 5.68 0.32
N LEU A 128 -8.97 5.67 -0.97
CA LEU A 128 -8.95 6.89 -1.78
C LEU A 128 -10.33 7.53 -1.90
N VAL A 129 -11.40 6.76 -2.11
CA VAL A 129 -12.77 7.28 -2.18
C VAL A 129 -13.18 7.91 -0.85
N VAL A 130 -12.87 7.25 0.27
CA VAL A 130 -13.14 7.78 1.61
C VAL A 130 -12.36 9.07 1.85
N PHE A 131 -11.07 9.10 1.47
CA PHE A 131 -10.23 10.30 1.56
C PHE A 131 -10.83 11.46 0.76
N LEU A 132 -11.17 11.24 -0.52
CA LEU A 132 -11.76 12.27 -1.38
C LEU A 132 -13.09 12.80 -0.85
N HIS A 133 -13.91 11.93 -0.26
CA HIS A 133 -15.15 12.32 0.39
C HIS A 133 -14.90 13.30 1.54
N TYR A 134 -13.98 12.97 2.46
CA TYR A 134 -13.64 13.86 3.58
C TYR A 134 -12.91 15.14 3.13
N ALA A 135 -11.99 15.03 2.17
CA ALA A 135 -11.27 16.16 1.61
C ALA A 135 -12.23 17.18 0.97
N GLY A 136 -13.27 16.70 0.26
CA GLY A 136 -14.29 17.56 -0.33
C GLY A 136 -15.20 18.25 0.70
N GLN A 137 -15.30 17.74 1.92
CA GLN A 137 -16.06 18.35 3.02
C GLN A 137 -15.19 19.19 3.97
N TYR A 138 -13.87 19.15 3.82
CA TYR A 138 -12.95 19.79 4.75
C TYR A 138 -12.96 21.32 4.59
N VAL A 139 -13.16 22.04 5.69
CA VAL A 139 -13.09 23.51 5.74
C VAL A 139 -11.68 23.93 6.15
N TYR A 140 -10.93 24.48 5.20
CA TYR A 140 -9.59 25.01 5.44
C TYR A 140 -9.62 26.25 6.34
N LYS A 141 -8.65 26.37 7.24
CA LYS A 141 -8.41 27.64 7.95
C LYS A 141 -7.97 28.70 6.93
N LYS A 142 -8.57 29.89 7.02
CA LYS A 142 -8.05 31.08 6.33
C LYS A 142 -6.75 31.49 7.02
N LYS A 143 -5.70 31.78 6.24
CA LYS A 143 -4.57 32.59 6.74
C LYS A 143 -5.15 33.95 7.10
N ASP A 144 -5.03 34.35 8.36
CA ASP A 144 -5.30 35.72 8.74
C ASP A 144 -4.41 36.62 7.89
N ASN A 145 -5.02 37.53 7.14
CA ASN A 145 -4.32 38.50 6.30
C ASN A 145 -3.29 39.24 7.18
N GLU A 146 -2.07 39.40 6.67
CA GLU A 146 -1.08 40.32 7.23
C GLU A 146 -1.76 41.68 7.53
N PRO A 147 -1.51 42.29 8.69
CA PRO A 147 -2.08 43.59 8.99
C PRO A 147 -1.57 44.60 7.96
N ASP A 148 -2.50 45.33 7.35
CA ASP A 148 -2.19 46.46 6.46
C ASP A 148 -1.16 47.37 7.13
N VAL A 149 0.07 47.36 6.58
CA VAL A 149 1.12 48.29 6.98
C VAL A 149 0.77 49.64 6.38
N TYR A 150 0.17 50.50 7.22
CA TYR A 150 -0.01 51.93 6.94
C TYR A 150 1.33 52.68 6.90
#